data_AF-A0A1B8NZ28-F1
#
_entry.id   AF-A0A1B8NZ28-F1
#
_cell.length_a   1.000
_cell.length_b   1.000
_cell.length_c   1.000
_cell.angle_alpha   90.00
_cell.angle_beta   90.00
_cell.angle_gamma   90.00
#
_symmetry.space_group_name_H-M   'P 1'
#
loop_
_entity.id
_entity.type
_entity.pdbx_description
1 polymer ?
#
loop_
_entity_poly.entity_id
_entity_poly.type
_entity_poly.pdbx_seq_one_letter_code
_entity_poly.pdbx_strand_id
1 'polypeptide(L)'
;MADAEAIAACGGWALTIPTAMTVQNCRDVSAVHPVDADLVKAMAVELVDIEIAAIKIGLLADMATLDAVVEIVRQRPGVPVVADPVLKAGGGASYPPRRWSAPTGRACYRLWIS
;
A
#
# COMPACT_ATOMS: atom_id res chain seq x y z
N MET A 1 -9.15 0.36 2.44
CA MET A 1 -10.49 0.54 1.85
C MET A 1 -10.55 1.70 0.85
N ALA A 2 -10.01 2.89 1.15
CA ALA A 2 -10.00 4.02 0.22
C ALA A 2 -9.30 3.76 -1.13
N ASP A 3 -8.17 3.05 -1.11
CA ASP A 3 -7.38 2.82 -2.32
C ASP A 3 -8.07 1.89 -3.33
N ALA A 4 -8.71 0.83 -2.84
CA ALA A 4 -9.49 -0.06 -3.68
C ALA A 4 -10.64 0.67 -4.38
N GLU A 5 -11.32 1.57 -3.66
CA GLU A 5 -12.39 2.41 -4.22
C GLU A 5 -11.86 3.39 -5.27
N ALA A 6 -10.74 4.07 -4.99
CA ALA A 6 -10.10 4.99 -5.93
C ALA A 6 -9.63 4.28 -7.21
N ILE A 7 -9.07 3.07 -7.07
CA ILE A 7 -8.65 2.23 -8.19
C ILE A 7 -9.86 1.77 -9.01
N ALA A 8 -10.92 1.29 -8.34
CA ALA A 8 -12.15 0.86 -9.00
C ALA A 8 -12.84 2.01 -9.76
N ALA A 9 -12.88 3.22 -9.17
CA ALA A 9 -13.37 4.43 -9.84
C ALA A 9 -12.55 4.80 -11.08
N CYS A 10 -11.27 4.41 -11.12
CA CYS A 10 -10.39 4.56 -12.29
C CYS A 10 -10.45 3.35 -13.27
N GLY A 11 -11.38 2.41 -13.07
CA GLY A 11 -11.55 1.22 -13.91
C GLY A 11 -10.48 0.13 -13.70
N GLY A 12 -9.76 0.16 -12.59
CA GLY A 12 -8.80 -0.88 -12.22
C GLY A 12 -9.37 -1.92 -11.26
N TRP A 13 -8.63 -3.00 -11.05
CA TRP A 13 -8.91 -4.00 -10.02
C TRP A 13 -7.83 -3.96 -8.95
N ALA A 14 -8.22 -3.70 -7.71
CA ALA A 14 -7.30 -3.67 -6.58
C ALA A 14 -7.15 -5.05 -5.94
N LEU A 15 -5.92 -5.50 -5.79
CA LEU A 15 -5.57 -6.63 -4.90
C LEU A 15 -4.94 -6.03 -3.64
N THR A 16 -5.21 -6.57 -2.45
CA THR A 16 -4.73 -5.95 -1.19
C THR A 16 -3.92 -6.93 -0.36
N ILE A 17 -2.72 -6.53 0.06
CA ILE A 17 -1.95 -7.19 1.12
C ILE A 17 -1.96 -6.27 2.35
N PRO A 18 -2.71 -6.59 3.42
CA PRO A 18 -2.69 -5.82 4.65
C PRO A 18 -1.33 -5.92 5.37
N THR A 19 -0.80 -4.78 5.79
CA THR A 19 0.47 -4.60 6.51
C THR A 19 0.24 -4.07 7.93
N ALA A 20 -0.91 -3.46 8.19
CA ALA A 20 -1.34 -3.07 9.53
C ALA A 20 -2.87 -3.05 9.66
N MET A 21 -3.35 -3.29 10.88
CA MET A 21 -4.74 -3.11 11.29
C MET A 21 -4.85 -1.87 12.19
N THR A 22 -5.63 -0.88 11.76
CA THR A 22 -5.91 0.32 12.56
C THR A 22 -7.22 0.16 13.33
N VAL A 23 -7.21 0.46 14.63
CA VAL A 23 -8.43 0.69 15.41
C VAL A 23 -8.69 2.19 15.38
N GLN A 24 -9.74 2.61 14.69
CA GLN A 24 -9.99 4.04 14.45
C GLN A 24 -11.47 4.36 14.27
N ASN A 25 -11.80 5.64 14.40
CA ASN A 25 -13.08 6.22 14.01
C ASN A 25 -12.83 7.43 13.09
N CYS A 26 -13.90 8.14 12.71
CA CYS A 26 -13.79 9.28 11.78
C CYS A 26 -12.96 10.48 12.31
N ARG A 27 -12.53 10.46 13.58
CA ARG A 27 -11.77 11.54 14.22
C ARG A 27 -10.33 11.15 14.49
N ASP A 28 -10.11 9.96 15.06
CA ASP A 28 -8.80 9.53 15.54
C ASP A 28 -8.54 8.03 15.34
N VAL A 29 -7.26 7.69 15.33
CA VAL A 29 -6.73 6.32 15.41
C VAL A 29 -6.29 6.06 16.84
N SER A 30 -6.90 5.07 17.50
CA SER A 30 -6.57 4.71 18.89
C SER A 30 -5.50 3.63 19.00
N ALA A 31 -5.36 2.77 17.98
CA ALA A 31 -4.31 1.77 17.92
C ALA A 31 -3.94 1.41 16.48
N VAL A 32 -2.70 0.98 16.31
CA VAL A 32 -2.19 0.39 15.06
C VAL A 32 -1.50 -0.92 15.43
N HIS A 33 -1.92 -2.00 14.80
CA HIS A 33 -1.36 -3.33 14.99
C HIS A 33 -0.66 -3.75 13.68
N PRO A 34 0.67 -3.91 13.66
CA PRO A 34 1.34 -4.44 12.48
C PRO A 34 0.86 -5.86 12.19
N VAL A 35 0.80 -6.20 10.90
CA VAL A 35 0.65 -7.59 10.46
C VAL A 35 2.03 -8.23 10.48
N ASP A 36 2.08 -9.50 10.86
CA ASP A 36 3.32 -10.27 10.86
C ASP A 36 3.99 -10.25 9.47
N ALA A 37 5.30 -9.98 9.45
CA ALA A 37 6.05 -9.79 8.21
C ALA A 37 6.11 -11.06 7.34
N ASP A 38 6.14 -12.25 7.94
CA ASP A 38 6.11 -13.51 7.19
C ASP A 38 4.73 -13.74 6.58
N LEU A 39 3.66 -13.34 7.26
CA LEU A 39 2.32 -13.36 6.69
C LEU A 39 2.16 -12.39 5.51
N VAL A 40 2.75 -11.19 5.60
CA VAL A 40 2.81 -10.23 4.48
C VAL A 40 3.49 -10.85 3.25
N LYS A 41 4.62 -11.54 3.45
CA LYS A 41 5.34 -12.25 2.38
C LYS A 41 4.52 -13.40 1.82
N ALA A 42 3.88 -14.20 2.68
CA ALA A 42 3.05 -15.33 2.25
C ALA A 42 1.90 -14.86 1.35
N MET A 43 1.21 -13.78 1.71
CA MET A 43 0.17 -13.20 0.84
C MET A 43 0.72 -12.70 -0.50
N ALA A 44 1.97 -12.20 -0.54
CA ALA A 44 2.59 -11.74 -1.78
C ALA A 44 2.96 -12.88 -2.75
N VAL A 45 3.25 -14.07 -2.21
CA VAL A 45 3.53 -15.29 -2.98
C VAL A 45 2.28 -15.73 -3.75
N GLU A 46 1.11 -15.66 -3.14
CA GLU A 46 -0.17 -16.03 -3.79
C GLU A 46 -0.55 -15.12 -4.97
N LEU A 47 0.18 -14.02 -5.17
CA LEU A 47 -0.04 -13.04 -6.24
C LEU A 47 1.08 -13.07 -7.28
N VAL A 48 1.90 -14.13 -7.32
CA VAL A 48 3.03 -14.26 -8.25
C VAL A 48 2.59 -14.41 -9.70
N ASP A 49 1.48 -15.11 -9.94
CA ASP A 49 0.97 -15.39 -11.30
C ASP A 49 0.10 -14.27 -11.87
N ILE A 50 -0.06 -13.16 -11.14
CA ILE A 50 -0.89 -12.04 -11.54
C ILE A 50 0.00 -10.91 -12.08
N GLU A 51 -0.31 -10.42 -13.27
CA GLU A 51 0.37 -9.26 -13.85
C GLU A 51 -0.01 -7.99 -13.07
N ILE A 52 1.00 -7.32 -12.52
CA ILE A 52 0.83 -6.13 -11.69
C ILE A 52 1.28 -4.89 -12.44
N ALA A 53 0.36 -3.97 -12.70
CA ALA A 53 0.65 -2.74 -13.43
C ALA A 53 1.24 -1.61 -12.57
N ALA A 54 1.02 -1.62 -11.27
CA ALA A 54 1.57 -0.65 -10.32
C ALA A 54 1.47 -1.20 -8.90
N ILE A 55 2.34 -0.75 -8.02
CA ILE A 55 2.30 -1.01 -6.57
C ILE A 55 2.12 0.33 -5.87
N LYS A 56 1.09 0.46 -5.02
CA LYS A 56 1.05 1.54 -4.03
C LYS A 56 1.38 0.95 -2.66
N ILE A 57 2.15 1.69 -1.87
CA ILE A 57 2.55 1.35 -0.49
C ILE A 57 1.88 2.36 0.44
N GLY A 58 1.11 1.84 1.39
CA GLY A 58 0.38 2.61 2.39
C GLY A 58 1.08 2.71 3.74
N LEU A 59 0.33 2.42 4.81
CA LEU A 59 0.76 2.57 6.20
C LEU A 59 1.65 1.39 6.59
N LEU A 60 2.94 1.64 6.82
CA LEU A 60 3.85 0.66 7.42
C LEU A 60 4.05 0.98 8.90
N ALA A 61 3.63 0.06 9.77
CA ALA A 61 3.62 0.27 11.22
C ALA A 61 4.97 -0.05 11.90
N ASP A 62 5.84 -0.83 11.26
CA ASP A 62 7.15 -1.20 11.80
C ASP A 62 8.19 -1.50 10.70
N MET A 63 9.44 -1.70 11.14
CA MET A 63 10.57 -2.00 10.27
C MET A 63 10.51 -3.39 9.64
N ALA A 64 9.98 -4.38 10.36
CA ALA A 64 9.90 -5.76 9.85
C ALA A 64 8.98 -5.81 8.62
N THR A 65 7.86 -5.10 8.68
CA THR A 65 6.92 -5.00 7.57
C THR A 65 7.47 -4.17 6.42
N LEU A 66 8.21 -3.09 6.73
CA LEU A 66 8.95 -2.33 5.72
C LEU A 66 9.94 -3.21 4.94
N ASP A 67 10.75 -4.00 5.65
CA ASP A 67 11.73 -4.90 5.03
C ASP A 67 11.04 -5.93 4.14
N ALA A 68 9.92 -6.50 4.59
CA ALA A 68 9.11 -7.41 3.78
C ALA A 68 8.57 -6.74 2.51
N VAL A 69 8.02 -5.52 2.60
CA VAL A 69 7.53 -4.77 1.44
C VAL A 69 8.65 -4.43 0.47
N VAL A 70 9.83 -4.04 0.97
CA VAL A 70 11.01 -3.78 0.13
C VAL A 70 11.43 -5.04 -0.65
N GLU A 71 11.40 -6.20 0.00
CA GLU A 71 11.68 -7.48 -0.66
C GLU A 71 10.66 -7.77 -1.78
N ILE A 72 9.37 -7.62 -1.49
CA ILE A 72 8.27 -7.84 -2.44
C ILE A 72 8.39 -6.92 -3.66
N VAL A 73 8.72 -5.64 -3.45
CA VAL A 73 8.91 -4.66 -4.52
C VAL A 73 10.11 -5.02 -5.39
N ARG A 74 11.22 -5.44 -4.79
CA ARG A 74 12.44 -5.83 -5.53
C ARG A 74 12.23 -7.05 -6.42
N GLN A 75 11.30 -7.94 -6.06
CA GLN A 75 10.93 -9.09 -6.88
C GLN A 75 10.12 -8.72 -8.14
N ARG A 76 9.65 -7.46 -8.25
CA ARG A 76 8.82 -6.97 -9.36
C ARG A 76 9.49 -5.78 -10.08
N PRO A 77 10.68 -5.98 -10.69
CA PRO A 77 11.41 -4.91 -11.34
C PRO A 77 10.60 -4.32 -12.50
N GLY A 78 10.64 -2.99 -12.63
CA GLY A 78 9.94 -2.27 -13.70
C GLY A 78 8.47 -1.93 -13.41
N VAL A 79 7.88 -2.51 -12.36
CA VAL A 79 6.54 -2.13 -11.90
C VAL A 79 6.61 -0.76 -11.21
N PRO A 80 5.84 0.25 -11.64
CA PRO A 80 5.81 1.56 -10.99
C PRO A 80 5.40 1.46 -9.53
N VAL A 81 6.13 2.15 -8.65
CA VAL A 81 5.85 2.18 -7.20
C VAL A 81 5.45 3.58 -6.77
N VAL A 82 4.33 3.69 -6.07
CA VAL A 82 3.87 4.92 -5.40
C VAL A 82 3.93 4.69 -3.89
N ALA A 83 4.91 5.29 -3.22
CA ALA A 83 4.94 5.33 -1.76
C ALA A 83 4.09 6.51 -1.28
N ASP A 84 3.01 6.22 -0.54
CA ASP A 84 2.13 7.21 0.08
C ASP A 84 2.35 7.15 1.59
N PRO A 85 3.41 7.78 2.11
CA PRO A 85 3.79 7.62 3.50
C PRO A 85 2.70 8.24 4.39
N VAL A 86 2.00 7.38 5.13
CA VAL A 86 1.09 7.83 6.20
C VAL A 86 1.95 8.28 7.37
N LEU A 87 2.41 9.53 7.31
CA LEU A 87 3.24 10.16 8.34
C LEU A 87 2.43 10.57 9.58
N LYS A 88 1.10 10.42 9.54
CA LYS A 88 0.16 10.96 10.52
C LYS A 88 -1.23 10.31 10.44
N ALA A 89 -1.69 9.71 11.54
CA ALA A 89 -3.12 9.44 11.76
C ALA A 89 -3.86 10.77 11.95
N GLY A 90 -5.08 10.95 11.46
CA GLY A 90 -5.84 12.22 11.31
C GLY A 90 -5.79 13.35 12.35
N GLY A 91 -5.09 13.24 13.49
CA GLY A 91 -4.78 14.31 14.44
C GLY A 91 -3.36 14.89 14.30
N GLY A 92 -3.23 16.19 14.02
CA GLY A 92 -2.19 17.01 14.66
C GLY A 92 -0.72 17.05 14.18
N ALA A 93 0.08 15.98 14.14
CA ALA A 93 1.55 16.09 13.88
C ALA A 93 1.99 16.11 12.39
N SER A 94 2.86 17.03 11.97
CA SER A 94 3.24 17.35 10.57
C SER A 94 4.61 16.79 10.16
N TYR A 95 4.82 16.40 8.89
CA TYR A 95 6.12 16.48 8.18
C TYR A 95 5.88 16.73 6.66
N PRO A 96 6.79 17.40 5.91
CA PRO A 96 6.45 18.19 4.72
C PRO A 96 6.36 17.38 3.40
N PRO A 97 5.57 17.82 2.41
CA PRO A 97 5.37 17.06 1.17
C PRO A 97 6.40 17.42 0.08
N ARG A 98 6.79 16.44 -0.73
CA ARG A 98 7.33 16.66 -2.08
C ARG A 98 6.32 16.17 -3.13
N ARG A 99 6.18 16.92 -4.20
CA ARG A 99 5.13 16.80 -5.23
C ARG A 99 5.53 15.79 -6.31
N TRP A 100 4.62 14.89 -6.66
CA TRP A 100 4.73 13.96 -7.80
C TRP A 100 3.62 14.26 -8.84
N SER A 101 3.88 13.97 -10.11
CA SER A 101 2.93 14.12 -11.23
C SER A 101 2.94 12.87 -12.12
N ALA A 102 1.76 12.30 -12.41
CA ALA A 102 1.59 11.04 -13.14
C ALA A 102 1.06 11.23 -14.58
N PRO A 103 1.44 10.37 -15.56
CA PRO A 103 0.86 10.34 -16.91
C PRO A 103 -0.30 9.33 -17.06
N THR A 104 -1.08 9.50 -18.14
CA THR A 104 -2.34 8.83 -18.47
C THR A 104 -2.18 7.65 -19.44
N GLY A 105 -2.86 6.51 -19.19
CA GLY A 105 -3.04 5.45 -20.20
C GLY A 105 -3.49 4.07 -19.70
N ARG A 106 -4.77 3.75 -20.00
CA ARG A 106 -5.50 2.45 -20.19
C ARG A 106 -5.24 1.19 -19.33
N ALA A 107 -6.38 0.64 -18.87
CA ALA A 107 -6.70 -0.71 -18.37
C ALA A 107 -5.55 -1.49 -17.71
N CYS A 108 -5.56 -1.53 -16.37
CA CYS A 108 -4.45 -2.04 -15.56
C CYS A 108 -5.00 -2.83 -14.37
N TYR A 109 -4.59 -4.10 -14.25
CA TYR A 109 -4.68 -4.85 -13.00
C TYR A 109 -3.66 -4.24 -12.03
N ARG A 110 -4.12 -3.74 -10.88
CA ARG A 110 -3.29 -2.94 -9.95
C ARG A 110 -3.23 -3.63 -8.60
N LEU A 111 -2.13 -4.34 -8.32
CA LEU A 111 -1.89 -4.87 -6.97
C LEU A 111 -1.52 -3.74 -6.03
N TRP A 112 -2.11 -3.79 -4.86
CA TRP A 112 -1.94 -2.84 -3.79
C TRP A 112 -1.50 -3.56 -2.52
N ILE A 113 -0.54 -2.97 -1.82
CA ILE A 113 -0.05 -3.47 -0.53
C ILE A 113 -0.37 -2.35 0.45
N SER A 114 -1.32 -2.60 1.35
CA SER A 114 -1.83 -1.59 2.29
C SER A 114 -1.10 -1.63 3.59
#